data_AF-A0A0R3X9N1-F1
#
_entry.id   AF-A0A0R3X9N1-F1
#
_cell.length_a   1.000
_cell.length_b   1.000
_cell.length_c   1.000
_cell.angle_alpha   90.00
_cell.angle_beta   90.00
_cell.angle_gamma   90.00
#
_symmetry.space_group_name_H-M   'P 1'
#
loop_
_entity.id
_entity.type
_entity.pdbx_description
1 polymer ?
#
loop_
_entity_poly.entity_id
_entity_poly.type
_entity_poly.pdbx_seq_one_letter_code
_entity_poly.pdbx_strand_id
1 'polypeptide(L)'
;MVPTRTFLSLTNSLASVDGELCSVVLPSLNGVYEIDRSGYQVVAHHLCRHILLQEAMSWLSTLGGGFSCLGEKFEDAAEIAGEISLRQMYLAISMKIPVFQARCRLFFAQSLMQRGRLKAAELIIRDVYSFSKSASLYDNPPEVHLDLMCRGIWKRLSHLWSIRRSSRHRTQRLQLHLQTNEIGILPFSEQPLSTMCDFTDTYNRRLFPDITAVLKLM
;
A
#
# COMPACT_ATOMS: atom_id res chain seq x y z
N MET A 1 -10.61 -26.76 -8.82
CA MET A 1 -9.55 -26.29 -9.73
C MET A 1 -9.90 -26.75 -11.14
N VAL A 2 -10.21 -25.82 -12.04
CA VAL A 2 -10.48 -26.16 -13.46
C VAL A 2 -9.12 -26.35 -14.15
N PRO A 3 -8.92 -27.39 -14.99
CA PRO A 3 -7.61 -27.70 -15.56
C PRO A 3 -7.20 -26.64 -16.61
N THR A 4 -5.92 -26.30 -16.62
CA THR A 4 -5.27 -25.28 -17.47
C THR A 4 -5.51 -25.47 -18.97
N ARG A 5 -5.82 -26.69 -19.42
CA ARG A 5 -6.18 -27.00 -20.82
C ARG A 5 -7.52 -26.42 -21.24
N THR A 6 -8.50 -26.34 -20.34
CA THR A 6 -9.82 -25.78 -20.65
C THR A 6 -9.76 -24.25 -20.78
N PHE A 7 -8.85 -23.59 -20.05
CA PHE A 7 -8.63 -22.14 -20.15
C PHE A 7 -7.92 -21.74 -21.45
N LEU A 8 -6.96 -22.55 -21.92
CA LEU A 8 -6.25 -22.32 -23.19
C LEU A 8 -7.11 -22.64 -24.43
N SER A 9 -8.08 -23.56 -24.32
CA SER A 9 -9.02 -23.85 -25.40
C SER A 9 -9.98 -22.68 -25.69
N LEU A 10 -10.33 -21.90 -24.66
CA LEU A 10 -11.19 -20.72 -24.79
C LEU A 10 -10.44 -19.53 -25.41
N THR A 11 -9.13 -19.41 -25.17
CA THR A 11 -8.31 -18.34 -25.77
C THR A 11 -7.92 -18.64 -27.22
N ASN A 12 -7.72 -19.91 -27.57
CA ASN A 12 -7.34 -20.29 -28.95
C ASN A 12 -8.53 -20.23 -29.93
N SER A 13 -9.77 -20.35 -29.47
CA SER A 13 -10.95 -20.15 -30.34
C SER A 13 -11.22 -18.67 -30.68
N LEU A 14 -10.55 -17.73 -30.01
CA LEU A 14 -10.69 -16.28 -30.21
C LEU A 14 -9.48 -15.66 -30.94
N ALA A 15 -8.51 -16.48 -31.35
CA ALA A 15 -7.21 -16.03 -31.85
C ALA A 15 -6.93 -16.46 -33.31
N SER A 16 -7.94 -16.48 -34.18
CA SER A 16 -7.72 -16.40 -35.63
C SER A 16 -8.39 -15.15 -36.19
N VAL A 17 -7.80 -13.99 -35.92
CA VAL A 17 -8.00 -12.81 -36.78
C VAL A 17 -6.72 -12.70 -37.59
N ASP A 18 -6.68 -13.47 -38.68
CA ASP A 18 -5.75 -13.19 -39.76
C ASP A 18 -6.10 -11.81 -40.32
N GLY A 19 -5.08 -11.00 -40.52
CA GLY A 19 -5.21 -9.62 -40.96
C GLY A 19 -5.82 -9.54 -42.35
N GLU A 20 -7.12 -9.29 -42.43
CA GLU A 20 -7.74 -8.72 -43.62
C GLU A 20 -7.94 -7.22 -43.43
N LEU A 21 -7.47 -6.48 -44.42
CA LEU A 21 -7.66 -5.04 -44.58
C LEU A 21 -9.14 -4.72 -44.42
N CYS A 22 -9.54 -4.00 -43.36
CA CYS A 22 -10.93 -3.55 -43.21
C CYS A 22 -11.33 -2.65 -44.39
N SER A 23 -11.99 -3.23 -45.39
CA SER A 23 -12.65 -2.48 -46.45
C SER A 23 -13.90 -1.83 -45.87
N VAL A 24 -13.90 -0.50 -45.76
CA VAL A 24 -15.11 0.25 -45.39
C VAL A 24 -16.09 0.18 -46.56
N VAL A 25 -17.05 -0.74 -46.46
CA VAL A 25 -18.18 -0.83 -47.38
C VAL A 25 -19.20 0.22 -46.97
N LEU A 26 -19.45 1.22 -47.81
CA LEU A 26 -20.54 2.18 -47.63
C LEU A 26 -21.89 1.47 -47.82
N PRO A 27 -22.89 1.67 -46.93
CA PRO A 27 -24.13 0.92 -46.99
C PRO A 27 -25.04 1.41 -48.13
N SER A 28 -25.80 0.48 -48.70
CA SER A 28 -26.80 0.75 -49.74
C SER A 28 -27.95 1.62 -49.24
N LEU A 29 -28.44 2.54 -50.10
CA LEU A 29 -29.39 3.62 -49.79
C LEU A 29 -30.72 3.18 -49.13
N ASN A 30 -31.09 1.89 -49.22
CA ASN A 30 -32.35 1.34 -48.68
C ASN A 30 -32.13 0.20 -47.65
N GLY A 31 -30.94 0.08 -47.06
CA GLY A 31 -30.59 -1.02 -46.16
C GLY A 31 -31.14 -0.84 -44.73
N VAL A 32 -31.77 -1.89 -44.20
CA VAL A 32 -32.02 -2.02 -42.75
C VAL A 32 -30.66 -2.03 -42.06
N TYR A 33 -30.40 -1.03 -41.22
CA TYR A 33 -29.20 -0.98 -40.39
C TYR A 33 -29.32 -2.02 -39.27
N GLU A 34 -28.59 -3.14 -39.36
CA GLU A 34 -28.34 -3.98 -38.20
C GLU A 34 -27.31 -3.28 -37.30
N ILE A 35 -27.74 -2.87 -36.11
CA ILE A 35 -26.84 -2.31 -35.11
C ILE A 35 -25.98 -3.44 -34.57
N ASP A 36 -24.67 -3.41 -34.87
CA ASP A 36 -23.70 -4.32 -34.27
C ASP A 36 -23.63 -4.11 -32.75
N ARG A 37 -24.01 -5.16 -32.00
CA ARG A 37 -23.99 -5.17 -30.53
C ARG A 37 -22.70 -5.78 -29.95
N SER A 38 -21.77 -6.24 -30.78
CA SER A 38 -20.50 -6.82 -30.32
C SER A 38 -19.68 -5.82 -29.49
N GLY A 39 -19.65 -4.55 -29.91
CA GLY A 39 -18.98 -3.46 -29.18
C GLY A 39 -19.52 -3.23 -27.77
N TYR A 40 -20.81 -3.47 -27.53
CA TYR A 40 -21.40 -3.36 -26.20
C TYR A 40 -20.80 -4.37 -25.23
N GLN A 41 -20.53 -5.61 -25.67
CA GLN A 41 -19.95 -6.64 -24.80
C GLN A 41 -18.54 -6.27 -24.36
N VAL A 42 -17.74 -5.71 -25.28
CA VAL A 42 -16.38 -5.23 -24.98
C VAL A 42 -16.43 -4.08 -23.96
N VAL A 43 -17.26 -3.07 -24.20
CA VAL A 43 -17.41 -1.93 -23.29
C VAL A 43 -17.95 -2.38 -21.92
N ALA A 44 -18.98 -3.23 -21.89
CA ALA A 44 -19.55 -3.76 -20.66
C ALA A 44 -18.53 -4.56 -19.86
N HIS A 45 -17.73 -5.41 -20.52
CA HIS A 45 -16.66 -6.17 -19.88
C HIS A 45 -15.63 -5.24 -19.20
N HIS A 46 -15.13 -4.23 -19.92
CA HIS A 46 -14.17 -3.28 -19.37
C HIS A 46 -14.75 -2.45 -18.23
N LEU A 47 -16.01 -2.01 -18.36
CA LEU A 47 -16.70 -1.24 -17.33
C LEU A 47 -16.91 -2.07 -16.06
N CYS A 48 -17.46 -3.28 -16.18
CA CYS A 48 -17.64 -4.18 -15.05
C CYS A 48 -16.31 -4.47 -14.35
N ARG A 49 -15.24 -4.74 -15.12
CA ARG A 49 -13.91 -4.96 -14.56
C ARG A 49 -13.42 -3.73 -13.80
N HIS A 50 -13.62 -2.53 -14.34
CA HIS A 50 -13.22 -1.29 -13.68
C HIS A 50 -13.99 -1.06 -12.38
N ILE A 51 -15.32 -1.27 -12.38
CA ILE A 51 -16.17 -1.13 -11.19
C ILE A 51 -15.70 -2.06 -10.07
N LEU A 52 -15.47 -3.34 -10.38
CA LEU A 52 -15.01 -4.32 -9.39
C LEU A 52 -13.65 -3.95 -8.77
N LEU A 53 -12.72 -3.45 -9.59
CA LEU A 53 -11.41 -3.01 -9.10
C LEU A 53 -11.52 -1.77 -8.19
N GLN A 54 -12.40 -0.83 -8.51
CA GLN A 54 -12.66 0.35 -7.68
C GLN A 54 -13.34 -0.01 -6.36
N GLU A 55 -14.30 -0.95 -6.39
CA GLU A 55 -14.96 -1.46 -5.19
C GLU A 55 -13.96 -2.14 -4.26
N ALA A 56 -13.11 -3.03 -4.79
CA ALA A 56 -12.04 -3.65 -4.02
C ALA A 56 -11.07 -2.61 -3.42
N MET A 57 -10.68 -1.59 -4.19
CA MET A 57 -9.85 -0.49 -3.68
C MET A 57 -10.51 0.29 -2.54
N SER A 58 -11.83 0.50 -2.61
CA SER A 58 -12.61 1.17 -1.57
C SER A 58 -12.59 0.37 -0.27
N TRP A 59 -12.87 -0.94 -0.33
CA TRP A 59 -12.83 -1.82 0.84
C TRP A 59 -11.44 -1.90 1.46
N LEU A 60 -10.39 -2.05 0.63
CA LEU A 60 -9.01 -2.05 1.10
C LEU A 60 -8.62 -0.70 1.73
N SER A 61 -9.14 0.42 1.23
CA SER A 61 -8.86 1.75 1.82
C SER A 61 -9.47 1.88 3.21
N THR A 62 -10.70 1.41 3.41
CA THR A 62 -11.37 1.40 4.71
C THR A 62 -10.62 0.51 5.71
N LEU A 63 -10.30 -0.73 5.31
CA LEU A 63 -9.55 -1.66 6.16
C LEU A 63 -8.14 -1.15 6.47
N GLY A 64 -7.43 -0.63 5.46
CA GLY A 64 -6.09 -0.07 5.59
C GLY A 64 -6.06 1.13 6.53
N GLY A 65 -7.06 2.01 6.47
CA GLY A 65 -7.24 3.10 7.43
C GLY A 65 -7.41 2.60 8.86
N GLY A 66 -8.28 1.59 9.06
CA GLY A 66 -8.51 0.99 10.37
C GLY A 66 -7.25 0.36 10.99
N PHE A 67 -6.55 -0.49 10.22
CA PHE A 67 -5.29 -1.09 10.68
C PHE A 67 -4.17 -0.06 10.85
N SER A 68 -4.10 0.96 10.00
CA SER A 68 -3.13 2.06 10.19
C SER A 68 -3.40 2.81 11.49
N CYS A 69 -4.65 3.11 11.85
CA CYS A 69 -4.95 3.73 13.16
C CYS A 69 -4.47 2.87 14.34
N LEU A 70 -4.63 1.54 14.26
CA LEU A 70 -4.14 0.60 15.28
C LEU A 70 -2.60 0.47 15.27
N GLY A 71 -1.97 0.64 14.10
CA GLY A 71 -0.53 0.51 13.86
C GLY A 71 0.34 1.48 14.66
N GLU A 72 -0.24 2.54 15.23
CA GLU A 72 0.45 3.44 16.15
C GLU A 72 0.89 2.75 17.45
N LYS A 73 0.11 1.75 17.90
CA LYS A 73 0.32 1.05 19.17
C LYS A 73 0.74 -0.41 18.96
N PHE A 74 0.29 -1.03 17.87
CA PHE A 74 0.48 -2.45 17.61
C PHE A 74 1.25 -2.65 16.31
N GLU A 75 2.47 -3.17 16.39
CA GLU A 75 3.33 -3.37 15.22
C GLU A 75 2.72 -4.34 14.20
N ASP A 76 2.07 -5.43 14.66
CA ASP A 76 1.36 -6.39 13.80
C ASP A 76 0.28 -5.71 12.93
N ALA A 77 -0.46 -4.76 13.51
CA ALA A 77 -1.47 -4.00 12.78
C ALA A 77 -0.85 -3.08 11.73
N ALA A 78 0.31 -2.49 12.04
CA ALA A 78 1.06 -1.71 11.07
C ALA A 78 1.60 -2.57 9.93
N GLU A 79 2.05 -3.81 10.21
CA GLU A 79 2.46 -4.75 9.17
C GLU A 79 1.30 -5.11 8.23
N ILE A 80 0.14 -5.44 8.80
CA ILE A 80 -1.10 -5.67 8.07
C ILE A 80 -1.47 -4.45 7.19
N ALA A 81 -1.41 -3.23 7.73
CA ALA A 81 -1.70 -2.02 6.96
C ALA A 81 -0.74 -1.87 5.75
N GLY A 82 0.53 -2.25 5.93
CA GLY A 82 1.52 -2.29 4.86
C GLY A 82 1.17 -3.31 3.79
N GLU A 83 0.77 -4.52 4.18
CA GLU A 83 0.31 -5.57 3.27
C GLU A 83 -0.93 -5.17 2.46
N ILE A 84 -1.89 -4.50 3.10
CA ILE A 84 -3.07 -3.96 2.43
C ILE A 84 -2.64 -2.92 1.39
N SER A 85 -1.72 -2.03 1.75
CA SER A 85 -1.19 -1.00 0.83
C SER A 85 -0.51 -1.61 -0.41
N LEU A 86 0.16 -2.76 -0.27
CA LEU A 86 0.77 -3.48 -1.40
C LEU A 86 -0.29 -4.12 -2.32
N ARG A 87 -1.39 -4.62 -1.77
CA ARG A 87 -2.52 -5.12 -2.58
C ARG A 87 -3.23 -3.99 -3.30
N GLN A 88 -3.43 -2.86 -2.62
CA GLN A 88 -3.93 -1.64 -3.25
C GLN A 88 -3.04 -1.19 -4.42
N MET A 89 -1.72 -1.30 -4.27
CA MET A 89 -0.78 -1.03 -5.36
C MET A 89 -0.99 -1.96 -6.56
N TYR A 90 -1.18 -3.27 -6.33
CA TYR A 90 -1.45 -4.22 -7.40
C TYR A 90 -2.74 -3.87 -8.18
N LEU A 91 -3.80 -3.48 -7.49
CA LEU A 91 -5.04 -3.00 -8.13
C LEU A 91 -4.79 -1.69 -8.91
N ALA A 92 -4.06 -0.74 -8.33
CA ALA A 92 -3.73 0.54 -8.98
C ALA A 92 -2.89 0.38 -10.26
N ILE A 93 -1.96 -0.56 -10.27
CA ILE A 93 -1.19 -0.94 -11.48
C ILE A 93 -2.13 -1.57 -12.52
N SER A 94 -3.03 -2.46 -12.09
CA SER A 94 -4.00 -3.12 -12.98
C SER A 94 -4.98 -2.14 -13.64
N MET A 95 -5.36 -1.07 -12.92
CA MET A 95 -6.18 0.02 -13.44
C MET A 95 -5.40 1.03 -14.28
N LYS A 96 -4.06 1.01 -14.25
CA LYS A 96 -3.16 1.97 -14.92
C LYS A 96 -3.43 3.43 -14.52
N ILE A 97 -3.71 3.67 -13.23
CA ILE A 97 -3.97 5.02 -12.69
C ILE A 97 -2.76 5.46 -11.83
N PRO A 98 -1.89 6.35 -12.32
CA PRO A 98 -0.66 6.74 -11.62
C PRO A 98 -0.88 7.38 -10.25
N VAL A 99 -1.87 8.27 -10.11
CA VAL A 99 -2.16 8.92 -8.82
C VAL A 99 -2.56 7.92 -7.73
N PHE A 100 -3.24 6.82 -8.08
CA PHE A 100 -3.58 5.77 -7.13
C PHE A 100 -2.34 5.01 -6.68
N GLN A 101 -1.42 4.71 -7.60
CA GLN A 101 -0.16 4.07 -7.24
C GLN A 101 0.62 4.96 -6.26
N ALA A 102 0.71 6.27 -6.54
CA ALA A 102 1.36 7.23 -5.66
C ALA A 102 0.74 7.26 -4.24
N ARG A 103 -0.60 7.26 -4.13
CA ARG A 103 -1.30 7.17 -2.84
C ARG A 103 -0.99 5.88 -2.08
N CYS A 104 -0.99 4.73 -2.77
CA CYS A 104 -0.67 3.44 -2.15
C CYS A 104 0.75 3.42 -1.59
N ARG A 105 1.71 4.08 -2.26
CA ARG A 105 3.09 4.23 -1.75
C ARG A 105 3.15 5.06 -0.48
N LEU A 106 2.34 6.12 -0.38
CA LEU A 106 2.24 6.92 0.84
C LEU A 106 1.64 6.13 2.01
N PHE A 107 0.60 5.32 1.76
CA PHE A 107 0.03 4.44 2.79
C PHE A 107 1.04 3.38 3.25
N PHE A 108 1.79 2.80 2.31
CA PHE A 108 2.87 1.89 2.64
C PHE A 108 3.99 2.60 3.44
N ALA A 109 4.38 3.82 3.07
CA ALA A 109 5.36 4.60 3.81
C ALA A 109 4.88 4.89 5.25
N GLN A 110 3.60 5.16 5.46
CA GLN A 110 3.02 5.33 6.79
C GLN A 110 3.15 4.05 7.63
N SER A 111 2.89 2.87 7.05
CA SER A 111 3.11 1.59 7.72
C SER A 111 4.57 1.37 8.13
N LEU A 112 5.52 1.77 7.27
CA LEU A 112 6.95 1.71 7.57
C LEU A 112 7.33 2.64 8.73
N MET A 113 6.73 3.83 8.78
CA MET A 113 6.95 4.79 9.88
C MET A 113 6.48 4.24 11.21
N GLN A 114 5.31 3.61 11.23
CA GLN A 114 4.74 2.97 12.42
C GLN A 114 5.65 1.86 12.98
N ARG A 115 6.34 1.13 12.09
CA ARG A 115 7.35 0.10 12.41
C ARG A 115 8.76 0.65 12.63
N GLY A 116 8.91 1.96 12.77
CA GLY A 116 10.21 2.62 13.02
C GLY A 116 11.20 2.63 11.83
N ARG A 117 10.78 2.21 10.64
CA ARG A 117 11.59 2.18 9.39
C ARG A 117 11.60 3.56 8.70
N LEU A 118 12.00 4.59 9.45
CA LEU A 118 11.87 6.00 9.06
C LEU A 118 12.61 6.37 7.76
N LYS A 119 13.83 5.84 7.55
CA LYS A 119 14.62 6.13 6.33
C LYS A 119 13.95 5.62 5.06
N ALA A 120 13.37 4.42 5.11
CA ALA A 120 12.69 3.85 3.95
C ALA A 120 11.43 4.65 3.60
N ALA A 121 10.66 5.06 4.61
CA ALA A 121 9.52 5.94 4.42
C ALA A 121 9.92 7.30 3.83
N GLU A 122 11.01 7.90 4.30
CA GLU A 122 11.54 9.18 3.80
C GLU A 122 11.80 9.15 2.29
N LEU A 123 12.44 8.07 1.80
CA LEU A 123 12.73 7.91 0.38
C LEU A 123 11.45 7.85 -0.45
N ILE A 124 10.47 7.08 0.00
CA ILE A 124 9.18 6.94 -0.69
C ILE A 124 8.44 8.28 -0.73
N ILE A 125 8.36 9.00 0.39
CA ILE A 125 7.62 10.27 0.46
C ILE A 125 8.27 11.31 -0.46
N ARG A 126 9.61 11.37 -0.52
CA ARG A 126 10.31 12.26 -1.44
C ARG A 126 9.99 11.93 -2.90
N ASP A 127 10.03 10.65 -3.26
CA ASP A 127 9.74 10.23 -4.63
C ASP A 127 8.30 10.58 -5.05
N VAL A 128 7.33 10.30 -4.17
CA VAL A 128 5.92 10.67 -4.42
C VAL A 128 5.73 12.19 -4.46
N TYR A 129 6.43 12.94 -3.61
CA TYR A 129 6.37 14.40 -3.65
C TYR A 129 6.94 14.96 -4.95
N SER A 130 8.07 14.43 -5.43
CA SER A 130 8.62 14.80 -6.74
C SER A 130 7.63 14.49 -7.86
N PHE A 131 7.03 13.30 -7.87
CA PHE A 131 5.96 12.94 -8.81
C PHE A 131 4.79 13.93 -8.74
N SER A 132 4.35 14.33 -7.54
CA SER A 132 3.24 15.28 -7.39
C SER A 132 3.50 16.66 -8.02
N LYS A 133 4.77 17.03 -8.23
CA LYS A 133 5.18 18.32 -8.82
C LYS A 133 5.50 18.21 -10.30
N SER A 134 5.91 17.05 -10.79
CA SER A 134 6.29 16.85 -12.19
C SER A 134 5.21 16.17 -13.05
N ALA A 135 4.26 15.46 -12.44
CA ALA A 135 3.21 14.75 -13.16
C ALA A 135 2.27 15.69 -13.91
N SER A 136 1.74 15.20 -15.04
CA SER A 136 0.74 15.90 -15.81
C SER A 136 -0.57 16.06 -15.01
N LEU A 137 -1.41 17.03 -15.37
CA LEU A 137 -2.75 17.19 -14.77
C LEU A 137 -3.64 15.96 -14.96
N TYR A 138 -3.36 15.16 -16.00
CA TYR A 138 -4.05 13.89 -16.25
C TYR A 138 -3.60 12.81 -15.25
N ASP A 139 -2.30 12.67 -15.04
CA ASP A 139 -1.74 11.64 -14.17
C ASP A 139 -1.86 11.98 -12.68
N ASN A 140 -1.96 13.27 -12.35
CA ASN A 140 -2.15 13.80 -11.00
C ASN A 140 -3.21 14.92 -10.99
N PRO A 141 -4.50 14.56 -10.92
CA PRO A 141 -5.58 15.52 -10.84
C PRO A 141 -5.48 16.41 -9.59
N PRO A 142 -5.74 17.72 -9.69
CA PRO A 142 -5.53 18.67 -8.59
C PRO A 142 -6.41 18.37 -7.36
N GLU A 143 -7.57 17.73 -7.54
CA GLU A 143 -8.52 17.39 -6.48
C GLU A 143 -7.97 16.35 -5.49
N VAL A 144 -6.98 15.56 -5.92
CA VAL A 144 -6.38 14.53 -5.06
C VAL A 144 -5.44 15.14 -4.02
N HIS A 145 -4.92 16.34 -4.29
CA HIS A 145 -4.01 17.08 -3.40
C HIS A 145 -2.84 16.23 -2.85
N LEU A 146 -2.19 15.47 -3.73
CA LEU A 146 -1.12 14.54 -3.38
C LEU A 146 0.05 15.21 -2.65
N ASP A 147 0.34 16.47 -2.98
CA ASP A 147 1.40 17.24 -2.34
C ASP A 147 1.06 17.60 -0.88
N LEU A 148 -0.22 17.86 -0.56
CA LEU A 148 -0.69 18.04 0.81
C LEU A 148 -0.58 16.74 1.61
N MET A 149 -0.91 15.59 1.00
CA MET A 149 -0.72 14.28 1.64
C MET A 149 0.75 14.05 2.00
N CYS A 150 1.66 14.31 1.06
CA CYS A 150 3.10 14.19 1.30
C CYS A 150 3.55 15.09 2.45
N ARG A 151 3.12 16.36 2.47
CA ARG A 151 3.46 17.31 3.54
C ARG A 151 2.94 16.85 4.91
N GLY A 152 1.73 16.31 4.97
CA GLY A 152 1.16 15.75 6.19
C GLY A 152 1.99 14.61 6.76
N ILE A 153 2.31 13.62 5.92
CA ILE A 153 3.12 12.47 6.32
C ILE A 153 4.56 12.89 6.64
N TRP A 154 5.12 13.87 5.92
CA TRP A 154 6.45 14.41 6.20
C TRP A 154 6.55 15.08 7.57
N LYS A 155 5.54 15.86 7.97
CA LYS A 155 5.47 16.44 9.33
C LYS A 155 5.51 15.35 10.40
N ARG A 156 4.72 14.29 10.21
CA ARG A 156 4.71 13.13 11.10
C ARG A 156 6.06 12.42 11.13
N LEU A 157 6.70 12.17 9.98
CA LEU A 157 8.04 11.58 9.90
C LEU A 157 9.08 12.42 10.65
N SER A 158 9.04 13.75 10.46
CA SER A 158 9.95 14.69 11.13
C SER A 158 9.78 14.65 12.65
N HIS A 159 8.54 14.55 13.13
CA HIS A 159 8.24 14.37 14.54
C HIS A 159 8.81 13.07 15.11
N LEU A 160 8.63 11.94 14.41
CA LEU A 160 9.20 10.65 14.81
C LEU A 160 10.74 10.67 14.86
N TRP A 161 11.39 11.34 13.91
CA TRP A 161 12.84 11.57 13.95
C TRP A 161 13.28 12.39 15.17
N SER A 162 12.54 13.45 15.50
CA SER A 162 12.80 14.27 16.68
C SER A 162 12.72 13.46 17.98
N ILE A 163 11.65 12.65 18.14
CA ILE A 163 11.51 11.73 19.28
C ILE A 163 12.71 10.78 19.35
N ARG A 164 13.07 10.14 18.24
CA ARG A 164 14.19 9.19 18.18
C ARG A 164 15.52 9.82 18.57
N ARG A 165 15.76 11.06 18.15
CA ARG A 165 16.97 11.81 18.51
C ARG A 165 17.01 12.14 20.00
N SER A 166 15.90 12.62 20.56
CA SER A 166 15.78 12.91 21.99
C SER A 166 15.99 11.68 22.87
N SER A 167 15.41 10.54 22.49
CA SER A 167 15.62 9.26 23.20
C SER A 167 17.09 8.83 23.20
N ARG A 168 17.80 8.97 22.07
CA ARG A 168 19.24 8.67 22.00
C ARG A 168 20.07 9.53 22.94
N HIS A 169 19.81 10.84 22.98
CA HIS A 169 20.51 11.74 23.91
C HIS A 169 20.22 11.39 25.37
N ARG A 170 18.98 11.00 25.72
CA ARG A 170 18.64 10.55 27.07
C ARG A 170 19.39 9.27 27.44
N THR A 171 19.44 8.27 26.56
CA THR A 171 20.18 7.03 26.79
C THR A 171 21.67 7.29 26.98
N GLN A 172 22.28 8.14 26.15
CA GLN A 172 23.69 8.52 26.27
C GLN A 172 24.00 9.22 27.60
N ARG A 173 23.10 10.13 28.05
CA ARG A 173 23.25 10.79 29.36
C ARG A 173 23.15 9.81 30.53
N LEU A 174 22.22 8.86 30.46
CA LEU A 174 22.08 7.82 31.49
C LEU A 174 23.31 6.91 31.54
N GLN A 175 23.87 6.52 30.39
CA GLN A 175 25.11 5.74 30.31
C GLN A 175 26.31 6.48 30.90
N LEU A 176 26.48 7.77 30.57
CA LEU A 176 27.51 8.62 31.18
C LEU A 176 27.37 8.72 32.70
N HIS A 177 26.14 8.82 33.21
CA HIS A 177 25.90 8.94 34.65
C HIS A 177 26.15 7.64 35.42
N LEU A 178 25.84 6.49 34.82
CA LEU A 178 26.21 5.17 35.36
C LEU A 178 27.74 5.01 35.40
N GLN A 179 28.44 5.43 34.34
CA GLN A 179 29.90 5.32 34.25
C GLN A 179 30.63 6.25 35.24
N THR A 180 30.04 7.39 35.61
CA THR A 180 30.60 8.28 36.66
C THR A 180 30.39 7.76 38.08
N ASN A 181 29.44 6.84 38.31
CA ASN A 181 29.16 6.29 39.64
C ASN A 181 29.99 5.02 39.97
N GLU A 182 30.74 4.48 39.00
CA GLU A 182 31.58 3.27 39.16
C GLU A 182 33.00 3.55 39.72
N ILE A 183 33.32 4.79 40.12
CA ILE A 183 34.61 5.13 40.79
C ILE A 183 34.48 5.06 42.34
N GLY A 184 33.30 4.71 42.88
CA GLY A 184 33.07 4.51 44.32
C GLY A 184 32.76 3.05 44.66
N ILE A 185 33.57 2.47 45.54
CA ILE A 185 33.60 1.05 45.96
C ILE A 185 32.37 0.61 46.81
N LEU A 186 31.76 -0.53 46.42
CA LEU A 186 31.02 -1.58 47.20
C LEU A 186 29.66 -1.23 47.90
N PRO A 187 28.89 -2.23 48.40
CA PRO A 187 28.04 -3.17 47.64
C PRO A 187 26.59 -3.14 48.17
N PHE A 188 25.53 -3.20 47.36
CA PHE A 188 24.20 -3.45 47.95
C PHE A 188 23.20 -4.16 47.04
N SER A 189 22.83 -5.35 47.53
CA SER A 189 21.54 -6.03 47.47
C SER A 189 20.82 -6.10 46.13
N GLU A 190 20.77 -7.31 45.58
CA GLU A 190 19.74 -7.76 44.64
C GLU A 190 18.34 -7.44 45.19
N GLN A 191 17.61 -6.57 44.48
CA GLN A 191 16.16 -6.66 44.34
C GLN A 191 15.82 -6.29 42.89
N PRO A 192 15.17 -7.17 42.12
CA PRO A 192 14.94 -6.94 40.70
C PRO A 192 13.77 -5.97 40.49
N LEU A 193 14.07 -4.81 39.92
CA LEU A 193 13.07 -3.95 39.31
C LEU A 193 12.70 -4.52 37.93
N SER A 194 11.79 -5.49 37.91
CA SER A 194 10.93 -5.80 36.76
C SER A 194 10.37 -4.49 36.19
N THR A 195 10.47 -4.12 34.91
CA THR A 195 10.20 -4.95 33.74
C THR A 195 10.92 -4.32 32.54
N MET A 196 12.13 -4.80 32.23
CA MET A 196 12.64 -4.76 30.86
C MET A 196 11.88 -5.85 30.11
N CYS A 197 10.94 -5.47 29.24
CA CYS A 197 10.42 -6.41 28.25
C CYS A 197 11.47 -6.57 27.15
N ASP A 198 12.50 -7.35 27.43
CA ASP A 198 13.12 -8.18 26.40
C ASP A 198 12.06 -9.21 25.99
N PHE A 199 11.36 -8.91 24.89
CA PHE A 199 10.38 -9.82 24.32
C PHE A 199 10.96 -10.47 23.07
N THR A 200 12.00 -11.27 23.28
CA THR A 200 12.38 -12.32 22.35
C THR A 200 11.48 -13.52 22.61
N ASP A 201 10.25 -13.48 22.09
CA ASP A 201 9.45 -14.69 21.92
C ASP A 201 8.54 -14.53 20.69
N THR A 202 9.10 -14.91 19.53
CA THR A 202 8.61 -14.57 18.20
C THR A 202 7.48 -15.46 17.69
N TYR A 203 6.97 -16.40 18.50
CA TYR A 203 6.09 -17.46 17.99
C TYR A 203 4.63 -17.40 18.45
N ASN A 204 4.26 -16.57 19.44
CA ASN A 204 2.89 -16.55 19.99
C ASN A 204 2.18 -15.19 20.00
N ARG A 205 2.69 -14.18 19.27
CA ARG A 205 2.03 -12.87 19.13
C ARG A 205 1.45 -12.69 17.74
N ARG A 206 0.23 -13.18 17.52
CA ARG A 206 -0.63 -12.57 16.52
C ARG A 206 -1.87 -12.07 17.25
N LEU A 207 -1.84 -10.79 17.64
CA LEU A 207 -2.98 -10.12 18.27
C LEU A 207 -4.21 -10.11 17.33
N PHE A 208 -3.97 -10.27 16.03
CA PHE A 208 -4.98 -10.38 14.99
C PHE A 208 -4.92 -11.75 14.32
N PRO A 209 -6.06 -12.38 14.00
CA PRO A 209 -6.07 -13.64 13.25
C PRO A 209 -5.34 -13.48 11.91
N ASP A 210 -4.84 -14.59 11.35
CA ASP A 210 -4.19 -14.60 10.05
C ASP A 210 -5.17 -14.20 8.94
N ILE A 211 -5.24 -12.88 8.67
CA ILE A 211 -6.11 -12.32 7.64
C ILE A 211 -5.61 -12.62 6.23
N THR A 212 -4.50 -13.33 6.06
CA THR A 212 -4.02 -13.74 4.73
C THR A 212 -5.11 -14.51 3.98
N ALA A 213 -5.99 -15.23 4.67
CA ALA A 213 -7.16 -15.89 4.04
C ALA A 213 -8.16 -14.87 3.47
N VAL A 214 -8.53 -13.85 4.25
CA VAL A 214 -9.42 -12.75 3.80
C VAL A 214 -8.77 -11.97 2.65
N LEU A 215 -7.47 -11.73 2.76
CA LEU A 215 -6.68 -11.00 1.77
C LEU A 215 -6.24 -11.84 0.56
N LYS A 216 -6.52 -13.16 0.52
CA LYS A 216 -6.33 -14.06 -0.64
C LYS A 216 -7.64 -14.27 -1.42
N LEU A 217 -8.78 -13.93 -0.81
CA LEU A 217 -10.11 -14.07 -1.41
C LEU A 217 -10.55 -12.82 -2.21
N MET A 218 -9.80 -11.72 -2.10
CA MET A 218 -9.96 -10.47 -2.88
C MET A 218 -8.90 -10.39 -3.96
#